data_AF-A0AAE4R951-F1
#
_entry.id   AF-A0AAE4R951-F1
#
_cell.length_a   1.000
_cell.length_b   1.000
_cell.length_c   1.000
_cell.angle_alpha   90.00
_cell.angle_beta   90.00
_cell.angle_gamma   90.00
#
_symmetry.space_group_name_H-M   'P 1'
#
loop_
_entity.id
_entity.type
_entity.pdbx_description
1 polymer ?
#
loop_
_entity_poly.entity_id
_entity_poly.type
_entity_poly.pdbx_seq_one_letter_code
_entity_poly.pdbx_strand_id
1 'polypeptide(L)'
;MERVTDGPLIVQSDKTLLLEVDHPDAPAARAAIAPFAELERAPEHVHTYRVTPLALWNARAAGHDAEQVVDALVTYSRYAVPQPLLMDVVDTMGRFGRLQLVKHPAHGLTLVSLDRAVLLEVMRNKKVAPMLGAQIDDDTVIVHPSERGRLKQVLLKVGWPAEDLAGYVDGEAHPIALAQDDWHLRDYQEMAADSFWAGGSGVVVLPCGAGKTMVGAAAMAKAGATTLILVTNTVAGRQWKRELIARTTLTEEEIGEYSGERKEIRPVTIATYQVMTRKSKGEYRNLDLFDSRDWGLIIYDEVHLLPAPVFRMTADLQSRRRLGLTATLVREDGREGDVFSLIGPKRYDAPWKDIEAQGWIAPAECIEVRVTLTDEERLQYAVAEPEEKYKLCSTAHTKVNVVKAILNKHQGAPTLVIGAYIDQLEELGRELDCPVIQGSTKNKEREILFDRFRSGELQTLVVSKVANFSIDLPEASVAVQVSGTFGSRQEEAQRLGRLLRPKHDGGQAHFYSVVSRDTLDADYAAHRQRFLAEQGYAYRITDADDLLGPTIGDTTSAD
;
A
#
# COMPACT_ATOMS: atom_id res chain seq x y z
N MET A 1 -29.67 -24.90 -23.93
CA MET A 1 -28.68 -25.37 -22.93
C MET A 1 -27.46 -24.51 -23.13
N GLU A 2 -27.32 -23.45 -22.33
CA GLU A 2 -26.07 -22.67 -22.30
C GLU A 2 -24.95 -23.60 -21.85
N ARG A 3 -23.80 -23.54 -22.53
CA ARG A 3 -22.60 -24.25 -22.11
C ARG A 3 -22.20 -23.68 -20.75
N VAL A 4 -22.50 -24.44 -19.69
CA VAL A 4 -21.84 -24.27 -18.41
C VAL A 4 -20.45 -24.84 -18.61
N THR A 5 -19.49 -23.96 -18.88
CA THR A 5 -18.07 -24.29 -18.78
C THR A 5 -17.75 -24.48 -17.29
N ASP A 6 -16.90 -25.44 -16.94
CA ASP A 6 -16.50 -25.69 -15.54
C ASP A 6 -15.36 -24.72 -15.15
N GLY A 7 -15.57 -23.43 -15.41
CA GLY A 7 -14.58 -22.39 -15.17
C GLY A 7 -14.61 -21.91 -13.71
N PRO A 8 -13.47 -21.40 -13.18
CA PRO A 8 -13.40 -20.85 -11.82
C PRO A 8 -13.99 -19.43 -11.70
N LEU A 9 -14.31 -18.76 -12.81
CA LEU A 9 -14.67 -17.34 -12.84
C LEU A 9 -16.18 -17.14 -13.05
N ILE A 10 -16.79 -16.18 -12.36
CA ILE A 10 -18.16 -15.72 -12.64
C ILE A 10 -18.05 -14.27 -13.09
N VAL A 11 -18.39 -14.02 -14.36
CA VAL A 11 -18.30 -12.70 -14.96
C VAL A 11 -19.67 -12.02 -14.93
N GLN A 12 -19.77 -10.91 -14.21
CA GLN A 12 -21.03 -10.17 -14.03
C GLN A 12 -21.12 -8.97 -14.97
N SER A 13 -22.35 -8.57 -15.31
CA SER A 13 -22.61 -7.44 -16.23
C SER A 13 -22.16 -6.08 -15.68
N ASP A 14 -21.95 -5.96 -14.38
CA ASP A 14 -21.48 -4.76 -13.69
C ASP A 14 -19.94 -4.68 -13.61
N LYS A 15 -19.23 -5.47 -14.43
CA LYS A 15 -17.76 -5.56 -14.51
C LYS A 15 -17.10 -6.21 -13.29
N THR A 16 -17.87 -6.88 -12.45
CA THR A 16 -17.36 -7.67 -11.33
C THR A 16 -17.00 -9.08 -11.79
N LEU A 17 -15.83 -9.58 -11.37
CA LEU A 17 -15.40 -10.95 -11.60
C LEU A 17 -15.25 -11.66 -10.25
N LEU A 18 -15.92 -12.80 -10.07
CA LEU A 18 -15.81 -13.62 -8.87
C LEU A 18 -14.99 -14.86 -9.20
N LEU A 19 -13.83 -15.02 -8.57
CA LEU A 19 -12.91 -16.13 -8.79
C LEU A 19 -12.99 -17.09 -7.60
N GLU A 20 -13.44 -18.31 -7.84
CA GLU A 20 -13.42 -19.39 -6.84
C GLU A 20 -11.98 -19.91 -6.65
N VAL A 21 -11.45 -19.77 -5.43
CA VAL A 21 -10.02 -20.00 -5.12
C VAL A 21 -9.66 -21.48 -5.10
N ASP A 22 -10.60 -22.31 -4.64
CA ASP A 22 -10.39 -23.76 -4.45
C ASP A 22 -10.47 -24.56 -5.77
N HIS A 23 -10.82 -23.90 -6.88
CA HIS A 23 -10.90 -24.53 -8.18
C HIS A 23 -9.50 -24.83 -8.77
N PRO A 24 -9.26 -25.99 -9.42
CA PRO A 24 -7.95 -26.35 -9.97
C PRO A 24 -7.33 -25.31 -10.92
N ASP A 25 -8.17 -24.69 -11.76
CA ASP A 25 -7.74 -23.66 -12.71
C ASP A 25 -7.68 -22.23 -12.13
N ALA A 26 -7.97 -22.04 -10.84
CA ALA A 26 -7.98 -20.72 -10.21
C ALA A 26 -6.65 -19.96 -10.35
N PRO A 27 -5.46 -20.58 -10.20
CA PRO A 27 -4.19 -19.89 -10.42
C PRO A 27 -4.02 -19.39 -11.86
N ALA A 28 -4.43 -20.20 -12.84
CA ALA A 28 -4.33 -19.85 -14.26
C ALA A 28 -5.32 -18.73 -14.63
N ALA A 29 -6.56 -18.82 -14.14
CA ALA A 29 -7.57 -17.77 -14.30
C ALA A 29 -7.13 -16.44 -13.67
N ARG A 30 -6.55 -16.50 -12.46
CA ARG A 30 -6.00 -15.32 -11.77
C ARG A 30 -4.91 -14.65 -12.59
N ALA A 31 -3.96 -15.43 -13.11
CA ALA A 31 -2.88 -14.90 -13.95
C ALA A 31 -3.43 -14.27 -15.24
N ALA A 32 -4.47 -14.87 -15.83
CA ALA A 32 -5.09 -14.37 -17.05
C ALA A 32 -5.83 -13.04 -16.85
N ILE A 33 -6.51 -12.83 -15.71
CA ILE A 33 -7.26 -11.59 -15.45
C ILE A 33 -6.40 -10.48 -14.81
N ALA A 34 -5.28 -10.82 -14.18
CA ALA A 34 -4.41 -9.88 -13.47
C ALA A 34 -3.99 -8.62 -14.28
N PRO A 35 -3.76 -8.69 -15.61
CA PRO A 35 -3.38 -7.50 -16.39
C PRO A 35 -4.49 -6.44 -16.50
N PHE A 36 -5.77 -6.85 -16.44
CA PHE A 36 -6.91 -5.99 -16.78
C PHE A 36 -8.00 -5.91 -15.70
N ALA A 37 -7.84 -6.64 -14.60
CA ALA A 37 -8.75 -6.63 -13.47
C ALA A 37 -8.02 -6.26 -12.16
N GLU A 38 -8.68 -5.45 -11.33
CA GLU A 38 -8.16 -5.00 -10.04
C GLU A 38 -8.80 -5.83 -8.92
N LEU A 39 -7.99 -6.32 -7.98
CA LEU A 39 -8.49 -7.06 -6.82
C LEU A 39 -9.24 -6.10 -5.88
N GLU A 40 -10.53 -6.34 -5.68
CA GLU A 40 -11.37 -5.56 -4.77
C GLU A 40 -11.43 -6.21 -3.39
N ARG A 41 -11.59 -7.55 -3.32
CA ARG A 41 -11.69 -8.32 -2.07
C ARG A 41 -11.09 -9.72 -2.24
N ALA A 42 -10.42 -10.24 -1.22
CA ALA A 42 -9.82 -11.59 -1.22
C ALA A 42 -10.19 -12.42 0.03
N PRO A 43 -11.48 -12.69 0.29
CA PRO A 43 -11.90 -13.58 1.38
C PRO A 43 -11.48 -15.04 1.10
N GLU A 44 -11.82 -15.95 2.01
CA GLU A 44 -11.32 -17.34 2.02
C GLU A 44 -11.53 -18.10 0.71
N HIS A 45 -12.75 -18.09 0.17
CA HIS A 45 -13.13 -18.98 -0.94
C HIS A 45 -13.34 -18.29 -2.29
N VAL A 46 -13.70 -17.01 -2.30
CA VAL A 46 -14.06 -16.30 -3.54
C VAL A 46 -13.44 -14.92 -3.57
N HIS A 47 -12.47 -14.71 -4.46
CA HIS A 47 -11.87 -13.41 -4.67
C HIS A 47 -12.75 -12.57 -5.63
N THR A 48 -12.96 -11.30 -5.30
CA THR A 48 -13.70 -10.34 -6.12
C THR A 48 -12.73 -9.41 -6.83
N TYR A 49 -12.80 -9.36 -8.16
CA TYR A 49 -12.06 -8.42 -8.99
C TYR A 49 -13.02 -7.48 -9.72
N ARG A 50 -12.51 -6.32 -10.13
CA ARG A 50 -13.24 -5.32 -10.91
C ARG A 50 -12.49 -5.01 -12.20
N VAL A 51 -13.20 -5.05 -13.33
CA VAL A 51 -12.67 -4.53 -14.60
C VAL A 51 -12.95 -3.03 -14.68
N THR A 52 -11.90 -2.23 -14.74
CA THR A 52 -12.00 -0.77 -14.85
C THR A 52 -11.49 -0.30 -16.21
N PRO A 53 -11.97 0.85 -16.75
CA PRO A 53 -11.42 1.40 -17.99
C PRO A 53 -9.91 1.62 -17.92
N LEU A 54 -9.44 2.06 -16.74
CA LEU A 54 -8.02 2.26 -16.49
C LEU A 54 -7.23 0.95 -16.57
N ALA A 55 -7.71 -0.12 -15.93
CA ALA A 55 -7.07 -1.43 -15.99
C ALA A 55 -7.01 -1.98 -17.44
N LEU A 56 -8.09 -1.81 -18.22
CA LEU A 56 -8.12 -2.18 -19.63
C LEU A 56 -7.12 -1.40 -20.49
N TRP A 57 -7.01 -0.09 -20.29
CA TRP A 57 -6.01 0.72 -20.99
C TRP A 57 -4.58 0.40 -20.55
N ASN A 58 -4.38 0.07 -19.28
CA ASN A 58 -3.10 -0.37 -18.76
C ASN A 58 -2.68 -1.72 -19.36
N ALA A 59 -3.62 -2.67 -19.46
CA ALA A 59 -3.40 -3.93 -20.15
C ALA A 59 -3.00 -3.70 -21.61
N ARG A 60 -3.68 -2.75 -22.29
CA ARG A 60 -3.35 -2.37 -23.66
C ARG A 60 -1.95 -1.78 -23.78
N ALA A 61 -1.57 -0.89 -22.88
CA ALA A 61 -0.22 -0.31 -22.81
C ALA A 61 0.87 -1.35 -22.50
N ALA A 62 0.51 -2.47 -21.84
CA ALA A 62 1.39 -3.58 -21.55
C ALA A 62 1.46 -4.62 -22.69
N GLY A 63 0.77 -4.37 -23.81
CA GLY A 63 0.81 -5.23 -25.00
C GLY A 63 -0.35 -6.22 -25.11
N HIS A 64 -1.30 -6.23 -24.18
CA HIS A 64 -2.49 -7.06 -24.30
C HIS A 64 -3.51 -6.45 -25.27
N ASP A 65 -4.09 -7.24 -26.16
CA ASP A 65 -5.19 -6.79 -27.01
C ASP A 65 -6.57 -7.17 -26.43
N ALA A 66 -7.62 -6.62 -27.03
CA ALA A 66 -8.98 -6.88 -26.56
C ALA A 66 -9.41 -8.35 -26.79
N GLU A 67 -8.83 -9.02 -27.78
CA GLU A 67 -9.14 -10.42 -28.08
C GLU A 67 -8.63 -11.32 -26.94
N GLN A 68 -7.40 -11.11 -26.48
CA GLN A 68 -6.83 -11.81 -25.33
C GLN A 68 -7.63 -11.60 -24.04
N VAL A 69 -8.12 -10.38 -23.80
CA VAL A 69 -8.96 -10.07 -22.62
C VAL A 69 -10.31 -10.79 -22.72
N VAL A 70 -10.95 -10.73 -23.89
CA VAL A 70 -12.23 -11.42 -24.14
C VAL A 70 -12.05 -12.93 -24.02
N ASP A 71 -10.98 -13.49 -24.59
CA ASP A 71 -10.64 -14.91 -24.52
C ASP A 71 -10.44 -15.36 -23.08
N ALA A 72 -9.69 -14.61 -22.26
CA ALA A 72 -9.53 -14.90 -20.84
C ALA A 72 -10.87 -14.92 -20.09
N LEU A 73 -11.74 -13.94 -20.34
CA LEU A 73 -13.06 -13.88 -19.72
C LEU A 73 -13.94 -15.06 -20.13
N VAL A 74 -13.95 -15.43 -21.42
CA VAL A 74 -14.79 -16.51 -21.94
C VAL A 74 -14.26 -17.88 -21.52
N THR A 75 -12.95 -18.09 -21.59
CA THR A 75 -12.29 -19.38 -21.30
C THR A 75 -12.46 -19.80 -19.85
N TYR A 76 -12.30 -18.86 -18.91
CA TYR A 76 -12.37 -19.18 -17.47
C TYR A 76 -13.74 -18.95 -16.84
N SER A 77 -14.72 -18.39 -17.58
CA SER A 77 -16.05 -18.16 -17.01
C SER A 77 -16.84 -19.46 -16.87
N ARG A 78 -17.54 -19.63 -15.74
CA ARG A 78 -18.48 -20.70 -15.46
C ARG A 78 -19.79 -20.55 -16.25
N TYR A 79 -20.21 -19.30 -16.40
CA TYR A 79 -21.45 -18.92 -17.07
C TYR A 79 -21.17 -18.15 -18.35
N ALA A 80 -22.16 -18.04 -19.24
CA ALA A 80 -22.02 -17.23 -20.43
C ALA A 80 -21.68 -15.77 -20.05
N VAL A 81 -20.61 -15.24 -20.61
CA VAL A 81 -20.19 -13.86 -20.36
C VAL A 81 -21.20 -12.91 -21.01
N PRO A 82 -21.69 -11.87 -20.30
CA PRO A 82 -22.64 -10.93 -20.88
C PRO A 82 -22.06 -10.23 -22.13
N GLN A 83 -22.73 -10.38 -23.28
CA GLN A 83 -22.31 -9.75 -24.53
C GLN A 83 -22.06 -8.23 -24.42
N PRO A 84 -22.88 -7.44 -23.69
CA PRO A 84 -22.61 -6.01 -23.52
C PRO A 84 -21.27 -5.71 -22.85
N LEU A 85 -20.81 -6.58 -21.94
CA LEU A 85 -19.51 -6.42 -21.30
C LEU A 85 -18.37 -6.66 -22.29
N LEU A 86 -18.47 -7.70 -23.12
CA LEU A 86 -17.46 -8.00 -24.13
C LEU A 86 -17.31 -6.86 -25.13
N MET A 87 -18.44 -6.28 -25.58
CA MET A 87 -18.42 -5.10 -26.46
C MET A 87 -17.79 -3.88 -25.77
N ASP A 88 -18.15 -3.61 -24.52
CA ASP A 88 -17.59 -2.50 -23.75
C ASP A 88 -16.07 -2.62 -23.54
N VAL A 89 -15.55 -3.84 -23.32
CA VAL A 89 -14.11 -4.12 -23.24
C VAL A 89 -13.41 -3.74 -24.55
N VAL A 90 -13.93 -4.21 -25.68
CA VAL A 90 -13.36 -3.92 -27.02
C VAL A 90 -13.39 -2.43 -27.31
N ASP A 91 -14.54 -1.78 -27.09
CA ASP A 91 -14.72 -0.35 -27.32
C ASP A 91 -13.81 0.48 -26.43
N THR A 92 -13.66 0.11 -25.17
CA THR A 92 -12.80 0.81 -24.21
C THR A 92 -11.33 0.68 -24.59
N MET A 93 -10.84 -0.54 -24.81
CA MET A 93 -9.44 -0.76 -25.19
C MET A 93 -9.10 -0.13 -26.54
N GLY A 94 -10.05 -0.10 -27.49
CA GLY A 94 -9.90 0.55 -28.79
C GLY A 94 -9.76 2.08 -28.76
N ARG A 95 -9.92 2.72 -27.60
CA ARG A 95 -9.63 4.16 -27.43
C ARG A 95 -8.15 4.44 -27.16
N PHE A 96 -7.42 3.47 -26.61
CA PHE A 96 -6.00 3.62 -26.32
C PHE A 96 -5.18 3.60 -27.61
N GLY A 97 -4.16 4.47 -27.70
CA GLY A 97 -3.28 4.57 -28.87
C GLY A 97 -3.84 5.39 -30.03
N ARG A 98 -5.11 5.85 -29.97
CA ARG A 98 -5.63 6.82 -30.95
C ARG A 98 -4.93 8.17 -30.86
N LEU A 99 -4.47 8.50 -29.66
CA LEU A 99 -3.60 9.64 -29.39
C LEU A 99 -2.24 9.12 -28.94
N GLN A 100 -1.18 9.67 -29.48
CA GLN A 100 0.20 9.26 -29.21
C GLN A 100 1.03 10.49 -28.87
N LEU A 101 1.71 10.46 -27.72
CA LEU A 101 2.73 11.43 -27.37
C LEU A 101 4.06 10.97 -27.95
N VAL A 102 4.63 11.76 -28.85
CA VAL A 102 5.87 11.42 -29.58
C VAL A 102 6.87 12.56 -29.44
N LYS A 103 8.16 12.22 -29.43
CA LYS A 103 9.26 13.18 -29.51
C LYS A 103 9.55 13.50 -30.98
N HIS A 104 9.06 14.65 -31.45
CA HIS A 104 9.31 15.16 -32.79
C HIS A 104 10.72 15.79 -32.89
N PRO A 105 11.53 15.46 -33.93
CA PRO A 105 12.91 15.97 -34.06
C PRO A 105 13.02 17.50 -34.08
N ALA A 106 12.06 18.19 -34.69
CA ALA A 106 12.09 19.65 -34.86
C ALA A 106 11.21 20.43 -33.86
N HIS A 107 10.23 19.76 -33.24
CA HIS A 107 9.16 20.43 -32.47
C HIS A 107 9.09 19.98 -31.01
N GLY A 108 9.98 19.08 -30.58
CA GLY A 108 9.99 18.59 -29.21
C GLY A 108 8.85 17.62 -28.95
N LEU A 109 8.04 17.85 -27.92
CA LEU A 109 6.92 16.95 -27.58
C LEU A 109 5.69 17.30 -28.42
N THR A 110 5.10 16.29 -29.05
CA THR A 110 3.90 16.43 -29.90
C THR A 110 2.86 15.38 -29.55
N LEU A 111 1.58 15.73 -29.69
CA LEU A 111 0.45 14.82 -29.64
C LEU A 111 0.03 14.55 -31.09
N VAL A 112 0.20 13.31 -31.52
CA VAL A 112 -0.17 12.79 -32.83
C VAL A 112 -1.46 11.99 -32.68
N SER A 113 -2.39 12.12 -33.62
CA SER A 113 -3.61 11.32 -33.63
C SER A 113 -3.68 10.38 -34.82
N LEU A 114 -4.17 9.17 -34.58
CA LEU A 114 -4.60 8.23 -35.63
C LEU A 114 -6.09 8.41 -35.98
N ASP A 115 -6.78 9.29 -35.24
CA ASP A 115 -8.19 9.61 -35.42
C ASP A 115 -8.38 11.13 -35.34
N ARG A 116 -8.50 11.79 -36.49
CA ARG A 116 -8.63 13.24 -36.59
C ARG A 116 -9.81 13.80 -35.79
N ALA A 117 -10.92 13.07 -35.72
CA ALA A 117 -12.10 13.53 -35.00
C ALA A 117 -11.81 13.62 -33.49
N VAL A 118 -11.11 12.63 -32.95
CA VAL A 118 -10.67 12.60 -31.54
C VAL A 118 -9.72 13.75 -31.25
N LEU A 119 -8.77 14.04 -32.14
CA LEU A 119 -7.85 15.18 -31.95
C LEU A 119 -8.60 16.51 -31.86
N LEU A 120 -9.53 16.75 -32.78
CA LEU A 120 -10.35 17.97 -32.80
C LEU A 120 -11.23 18.10 -31.55
N GLU A 121 -11.82 17.00 -31.08
CA GLU A 121 -12.59 16.95 -29.84
C GLU A 121 -11.72 17.35 -28.64
N VAL A 122 -10.54 16.73 -28.53
CA VAL A 122 -9.59 16.93 -27.44
C VAL A 122 -9.01 18.35 -27.47
N MET A 123 -8.65 18.88 -28.64
CA MET A 123 -8.15 20.25 -28.79
C MET A 123 -9.18 21.31 -28.38
N ARG A 124 -10.48 21.04 -28.55
CA ARG A 124 -11.57 21.94 -28.13
C ARG A 124 -11.91 21.81 -26.65
N ASN A 125 -11.42 20.77 -25.98
CA ASN A 125 -11.68 20.59 -24.57
C ASN A 125 -10.99 21.69 -23.74
N LYS A 126 -11.78 22.45 -22.96
CA LYS A 126 -11.30 23.58 -22.16
C LYS A 126 -10.18 23.23 -21.18
N LYS A 127 -10.07 21.96 -20.77
CA LYS A 127 -9.02 21.50 -19.85
C LYS A 127 -7.74 21.08 -20.58
N VAL A 128 -7.84 20.68 -21.84
CA VAL A 128 -6.70 20.21 -22.64
C VAL A 128 -6.06 21.35 -23.45
N ALA A 129 -6.88 22.22 -24.05
CA ALA A 129 -6.42 23.31 -24.90
C ALA A 129 -5.26 24.15 -24.31
N PRO A 130 -5.22 24.48 -23.00
CA PRO A 130 -4.11 25.25 -22.42
C PRO A 130 -2.74 24.53 -22.40
N MET A 131 -2.72 23.21 -22.64
CA MET A 131 -1.52 22.36 -22.61
C MET A 131 -0.92 22.17 -24.00
N LEU A 132 -1.64 22.60 -25.03
CA LEU A 132 -1.30 22.43 -26.43
C LEU A 132 -0.74 23.74 -27.01
N GLY A 133 0.23 23.61 -27.89
CA GLY A 133 0.82 24.70 -28.66
C GLY A 133 0.19 24.84 -30.04
N ALA A 134 0.98 25.34 -30.99
CA ALA A 134 0.54 25.45 -32.38
C ALA A 134 0.25 24.07 -32.98
N GLN A 135 -0.78 24.00 -33.81
CA GLN A 135 -1.05 22.84 -34.66
C GLN A 135 -0.03 22.82 -35.80
N ILE A 136 0.61 21.67 -36.00
CA ILE A 136 1.63 21.47 -37.04
C ILE A 136 0.93 21.09 -38.35
N ASP A 137 0.02 20.13 -38.27
CA ASP A 137 -0.78 19.63 -39.39
C ASP A 137 -2.14 19.11 -38.89
N ASP A 138 -2.92 18.48 -39.76
CA ASP A 138 -4.27 18.01 -39.47
C ASP A 138 -4.34 16.96 -38.33
N ASP A 139 -3.24 16.25 -38.07
CA ASP A 139 -3.17 15.13 -37.15
C ASP A 139 -2.17 15.35 -35.99
N THR A 140 -1.44 16.46 -35.99
CA THR A 140 -0.35 16.73 -35.04
C THR A 140 -0.44 18.12 -34.41
N VAL A 141 -0.34 18.16 -33.08
CA VAL A 141 -0.28 19.40 -32.30
C VAL A 141 0.91 19.38 -31.34
N ILE A 142 1.56 20.53 -31.16
CA ILE A 142 2.64 20.68 -30.19
C ILE A 142 2.07 20.53 -28.77
N VAL A 143 2.84 19.90 -27.88
CA VAL A 143 2.52 19.80 -26.46
C VAL A 143 3.63 20.49 -25.68
N HIS A 144 3.28 21.31 -24.70
CA HIS A 144 4.27 21.86 -23.79
C HIS A 144 4.94 20.72 -22.98
N PRO A 145 6.27 20.56 -23.00
CA PRO A 145 6.94 19.42 -22.34
C PRO A 145 6.61 19.26 -20.85
N SER A 146 6.45 20.37 -20.13
CA SER A 146 6.01 20.43 -18.72
C SER A 146 4.60 19.89 -18.49
N GLU A 147 3.72 20.02 -19.50
CA GLU A 147 2.33 19.60 -19.39
C GLU A 147 2.13 18.12 -19.77
N ARG A 148 3.18 17.36 -20.17
CA ARG A 148 3.08 15.94 -20.57
C ARG A 148 2.26 15.10 -19.59
N GLY A 149 2.58 15.20 -18.30
CA GLY A 149 1.86 14.47 -17.25
C GLY A 149 0.41 14.89 -17.13
N ARG A 150 0.20 16.20 -16.94
CA ARG A 150 -1.13 16.76 -16.72
C ARG A 150 -2.05 16.52 -17.92
N LEU A 151 -1.52 16.60 -19.13
CA LEU A 151 -2.21 16.23 -20.36
C LEU A 151 -2.67 14.78 -20.31
N LYS A 152 -1.79 13.82 -19.99
CA LYS A 152 -2.18 12.40 -19.83
C LYS A 152 -3.29 12.20 -18.80
N GLN A 153 -3.23 12.90 -17.66
CA GLN A 153 -4.29 12.80 -16.65
C GLN A 153 -5.64 13.33 -17.15
N VAL A 154 -5.63 14.47 -17.85
CA VAL A 154 -6.85 15.07 -18.40
C VAL A 154 -7.40 14.20 -19.52
N LEU A 155 -6.54 13.71 -20.41
CA LEU A 155 -6.86 12.77 -21.49
C LEU A 155 -7.51 11.48 -20.97
N LEU A 156 -6.97 10.90 -19.90
CA LEU A 156 -7.59 9.78 -19.19
C LEU A 156 -9.00 10.13 -18.69
N LYS A 157 -9.16 11.30 -18.05
CA LYS A 157 -10.44 11.75 -17.47
C LYS A 157 -11.49 12.09 -18.52
N VAL A 158 -11.09 12.46 -19.73
CA VAL A 158 -12.02 12.70 -20.86
C VAL A 158 -12.27 11.43 -21.68
N GLY A 159 -11.60 10.31 -21.36
CA GLY A 159 -11.84 9.01 -21.99
C GLY A 159 -11.00 8.72 -23.23
N TRP A 160 -9.95 9.50 -23.47
CA TRP A 160 -9.04 9.37 -24.62
C TRP A 160 -7.59 9.25 -24.15
N PRO A 161 -7.20 8.14 -23.51
CA PRO A 161 -5.84 7.98 -23.00
C PRO A 161 -4.81 8.01 -24.14
N ALA A 162 -3.76 8.80 -23.97
CA ALA A 162 -2.65 8.82 -24.92
C ALA A 162 -1.63 7.72 -24.60
N GLU A 163 -1.18 7.03 -25.65
CA GLU A 163 0.01 6.19 -25.62
C GLU A 163 1.26 7.07 -25.60
N ASP A 164 2.25 6.73 -24.79
CA ASP A 164 3.39 7.58 -24.55
C ASP A 164 4.67 6.99 -25.16
N LEU A 165 4.95 7.39 -26.40
CA LEU A 165 6.07 6.92 -27.22
C LEU A 165 7.24 7.92 -27.25
N ALA A 166 7.15 9.02 -26.52
CA ALA A 166 8.19 10.05 -26.47
C ALA A 166 9.48 9.60 -25.76
N GLY A 167 9.49 8.36 -25.24
CA GLY A 167 10.62 7.74 -24.55
C GLY A 167 10.89 8.32 -23.17
N TYR A 168 11.91 7.74 -22.53
CA TYR A 168 12.48 8.23 -21.28
C TYR A 168 13.80 8.97 -21.55
N VAL A 169 14.12 9.92 -20.68
CA VAL A 169 15.46 10.49 -20.62
C VAL A 169 16.25 9.60 -19.67
N ASP A 170 17.27 8.92 -20.21
CA ASP A 170 18.26 8.22 -19.42
C ASP A 170 19.06 9.29 -18.68
N GLY A 171 18.73 9.51 -17.40
CA GLY A 171 19.39 10.53 -16.58
C GLY A 171 20.89 10.26 -16.39
N GLU A 172 21.52 11.01 -15.49
CA GLU A 172 22.93 10.84 -15.17
C GLU A 172 23.24 9.40 -14.73
N ALA A 173 24.19 8.76 -15.42
CA ALA A 173 24.63 7.40 -15.11
C ALA A 173 25.35 7.35 -13.77
N HIS A 174 25.05 6.31 -12.99
CA HIS A 174 25.64 6.06 -11.69
C HIS A 174 25.65 4.54 -11.42
N PRO A 175 26.81 3.87 -11.46
CA PRO A 175 26.88 2.43 -11.29
C PRO A 175 26.35 1.97 -9.93
N ILE A 176 25.33 1.10 -9.96
CA ILE A 176 24.76 0.47 -8.78
C ILE A 176 24.61 -1.01 -9.10
N ALA A 177 25.14 -1.89 -8.26
CA ALA A 177 24.92 -3.33 -8.36
C ALA A 177 24.41 -3.89 -7.04
N LEU A 178 23.71 -5.03 -7.09
CA LEU A 178 23.31 -5.75 -5.88
C LEU A 178 24.50 -6.55 -5.35
N ALA A 179 24.76 -6.44 -4.04
CA ALA A 179 25.83 -7.18 -3.36
C ALA A 179 25.26 -8.49 -2.81
N GLN A 180 25.13 -9.52 -3.66
CA GLN A 180 24.37 -10.76 -3.38
C GLN A 180 25.22 -11.91 -2.81
N ASP A 181 26.33 -11.61 -2.12
CA ASP A 181 27.23 -12.66 -1.62
C ASP A 181 26.54 -13.56 -0.56
N ASP A 182 25.80 -12.95 0.37
CA ASP A 182 25.13 -13.64 1.49
C ASP A 182 23.60 -13.63 1.39
N TRP A 183 23.03 -13.08 0.31
CA TRP A 183 21.59 -12.99 0.11
C TRP A 183 21.23 -12.92 -1.38
N HIS A 184 20.04 -13.38 -1.74
CA HIS A 184 19.50 -13.29 -3.10
C HIS A 184 18.10 -12.67 -3.08
N LEU A 185 17.71 -12.08 -4.21
CA LEU A 185 16.31 -11.68 -4.42
C LEU A 185 15.43 -12.93 -4.47
N ARG A 186 14.22 -12.81 -3.93
CA ARG A 186 13.19 -13.84 -4.09
C ARG A 186 12.63 -13.77 -5.51
N ASP A 187 12.15 -14.90 -6.05
CA ASP A 187 11.63 -14.98 -7.43
C ASP A 187 10.60 -13.89 -7.74
N TYR A 188 9.61 -13.67 -6.86
CA TYR A 188 8.59 -12.64 -7.05
C TYR A 188 9.17 -11.21 -7.01
N GLN A 189 10.28 -10.98 -6.30
CA GLN A 189 10.94 -9.67 -6.24
C GLN A 189 11.69 -9.39 -7.54
N GLU A 190 12.34 -10.41 -8.10
CA GLU A 190 12.99 -10.32 -9.41
C GLU A 190 11.95 -10.09 -10.51
N MET A 191 10.87 -10.88 -10.52
CA MET A 191 9.74 -10.70 -11.45
C MET A 191 9.14 -9.30 -11.34
N ALA A 192 8.98 -8.75 -10.13
CA ALA A 192 8.46 -7.40 -9.93
C ALA A 192 9.39 -6.33 -10.51
N ALA A 193 10.70 -6.47 -10.29
CA ALA A 193 11.71 -5.56 -10.82
C ALA A 193 11.80 -5.63 -12.37
N ASP A 194 11.73 -6.83 -12.94
CA ASP A 194 11.73 -7.04 -14.40
C ASP A 194 10.47 -6.48 -15.06
N SER A 195 9.31 -6.76 -14.46
CA SER A 195 8.02 -6.27 -14.94
C SER A 195 7.96 -4.73 -14.92
N PHE A 196 8.53 -4.11 -13.89
CA PHE A 196 8.73 -2.67 -13.85
C PHE A 196 9.68 -2.19 -14.95
N TRP A 197 10.85 -2.84 -15.10
CA TRP A 197 11.90 -2.38 -16.02
C TRP A 197 11.46 -2.44 -17.49
N ALA A 198 10.80 -3.53 -17.89
CA ALA A 198 10.21 -3.69 -19.21
C ALA A 198 9.16 -2.61 -19.50
N GLY A 199 8.39 -2.22 -18.48
CA GLY A 199 7.35 -1.20 -18.59
C GLY A 199 7.81 0.26 -18.50
N GLY A 200 9.02 0.52 -17.98
CA GLY A 200 9.60 1.86 -17.86
C GLY A 200 9.10 2.69 -16.67
N SER A 201 7.79 2.78 -16.49
CA SER A 201 7.18 3.38 -15.29
C SER A 201 5.93 2.62 -14.86
N GLY A 202 5.67 2.61 -13.55
CA GLY A 202 4.46 2.06 -12.99
C GLY A 202 4.57 1.67 -11.51
N VAL A 203 3.51 1.04 -11.02
CA VAL A 203 3.36 0.72 -9.59
C VAL A 203 3.51 -0.79 -9.37
N VAL A 204 4.34 -1.14 -8.39
CA VAL A 204 4.50 -2.49 -7.86
C VAL A 204 3.77 -2.55 -6.51
N VAL A 205 2.81 -3.46 -6.42
CA VAL A 205 2.00 -3.70 -5.22
C VAL A 205 2.52 -4.95 -4.54
N LEU A 206 3.08 -4.75 -3.35
CA LEU A 206 3.63 -5.82 -2.53
C LEU A 206 3.26 -5.59 -1.07
N PRO A 207 2.80 -6.61 -0.36
CA PRO A 207 2.41 -6.48 1.03
C PRO A 207 3.59 -6.06 1.92
N CYS A 208 3.27 -5.58 3.13
CA CYS A 208 4.28 -5.29 4.12
C CYS A 208 5.12 -6.54 4.43
N GLY A 209 6.43 -6.38 4.64
CA GLY A 209 7.34 -7.50 4.87
C GLY A 209 7.80 -8.24 3.60
N ALA A 210 7.13 -8.08 2.46
CA ALA A 210 7.53 -8.74 1.20
C ALA A 210 8.83 -8.21 0.56
N GLY A 211 9.48 -7.19 1.16
CA GLY A 211 10.73 -6.63 0.66
C GLY A 211 10.57 -5.61 -0.46
N LYS A 212 9.63 -4.66 -0.35
CA LYS A 212 9.46 -3.52 -1.28
C LYS A 212 10.78 -2.77 -1.53
N THR A 213 11.57 -2.54 -0.47
CA THR A 213 12.89 -1.92 -0.55
C THR A 213 13.86 -2.72 -1.42
N MET A 214 13.78 -4.05 -1.42
CA MET A 214 14.63 -4.91 -2.26
C MET A 214 14.26 -4.80 -3.74
N VAL A 215 12.97 -4.71 -4.06
CA VAL A 215 12.52 -4.45 -5.44
C VAL A 215 13.00 -3.07 -5.90
N GLY A 216 12.95 -2.06 -5.02
CA GLY A 216 13.52 -0.75 -5.28
C GLY A 216 15.02 -0.79 -5.57
N ALA A 217 15.80 -1.48 -4.74
CA ALA A 217 17.24 -1.66 -4.95
C ALA A 217 17.55 -2.42 -6.26
N ALA A 218 16.77 -3.45 -6.59
CA ALA A 218 16.89 -4.17 -7.86
C ALA A 218 16.59 -3.28 -9.07
N ALA A 219 15.55 -2.44 -8.97
CA ALA A 219 15.23 -1.45 -10.00
C ALA A 219 16.34 -0.40 -10.17
N MET A 220 16.97 0.04 -9.07
CA MET A 220 18.13 0.94 -9.10
C MET A 220 19.33 0.29 -9.78
N ALA A 221 19.62 -0.98 -9.49
CA ALA A 221 20.71 -1.72 -10.12
C ALA A 221 20.48 -1.91 -11.63
N LYS A 222 19.24 -2.20 -12.05
CA LYS A 222 18.88 -2.26 -13.48
C LYS A 222 18.98 -0.90 -14.17
N ALA A 223 18.65 0.17 -13.46
CA ALA A 223 18.74 1.54 -13.99
C ALA A 223 20.18 2.01 -14.14
N GLY A 224 21.08 1.68 -13.21
CA GLY A 224 22.48 2.11 -13.25
C GLY A 224 22.62 3.64 -13.35
N ALA A 225 21.73 4.38 -12.70
CA ALA A 225 21.58 5.81 -12.82
C ALA A 225 21.26 6.46 -11.47
N THR A 226 21.43 7.78 -11.41
CA THR A 226 21.11 8.58 -10.23
C THR A 226 19.63 8.39 -9.85
N THR A 227 19.37 8.28 -8.55
CA THR A 227 18.03 7.92 -8.07
C THR A 227 17.54 8.86 -6.99
N LEU A 228 16.31 9.36 -7.16
CA LEU A 228 15.58 10.09 -6.12
C LEU A 228 14.54 9.18 -5.48
N ILE A 229 14.64 8.98 -4.17
CA ILE A 229 13.72 8.14 -3.40
C ILE A 229 12.86 9.05 -2.52
N LEU A 230 11.55 9.06 -2.74
CA LEU A 230 10.59 9.83 -1.97
C LEU A 230 9.91 8.94 -0.93
N VAL A 231 10.06 9.32 0.33
CA VAL A 231 9.57 8.56 1.50
C VAL A 231 8.61 9.39 2.34
N THR A 232 7.86 8.72 3.21
CA THR A 232 6.85 9.35 4.07
C THR A 232 7.46 10.21 5.18
N ASN A 233 8.58 9.77 5.76
CA ASN A 233 9.27 10.45 6.86
C ASN A 233 10.76 10.08 6.92
N THR A 234 11.48 10.73 7.84
CA THR A 234 12.93 10.59 8.01
C THR A 234 13.35 9.17 8.42
N VAL A 235 12.51 8.43 9.14
CA VAL A 235 12.89 7.09 9.61
C VAL A 235 12.75 6.05 8.51
N ALA A 236 11.68 6.12 7.71
CA ALA A 236 11.63 5.36 6.46
C ALA A 236 12.87 5.66 5.61
N GLY A 237 13.29 6.93 5.52
CA GLY A 237 14.50 7.30 4.79
C GLY A 237 15.79 6.68 5.34
N ARG A 238 15.96 6.66 6.68
CA ARG A 238 17.11 5.99 7.32
C ARG A 238 17.09 4.48 7.11
N GLN A 239 15.92 3.85 7.14
CA GLN A 239 15.77 2.43 6.83
C GLN A 239 16.18 2.12 5.39
N TRP A 240 15.72 2.92 4.43
CA TRP A 240 16.16 2.84 3.02
C TRP A 240 17.68 2.96 2.92
N LYS A 241 18.29 3.96 3.57
CA LYS A 241 19.76 4.13 3.57
C LYS A 241 20.48 2.88 4.10
N ARG A 242 20.02 2.33 5.23
CA ARG A 242 20.60 1.11 5.84
C ARG A 242 20.53 -0.08 4.89
N GLU A 243 19.37 -0.34 4.29
CA GLU A 243 19.19 -1.45 3.36
C GLU A 243 20.01 -1.26 2.07
N LEU A 244 20.08 -0.04 1.53
CA LEU A 244 20.89 0.22 0.33
C LEU A 244 22.37 -0.06 0.57
N ILE A 245 22.92 0.39 1.70
CA ILE A 245 24.33 0.12 2.07
C ILE A 245 24.55 -1.39 2.28
N ALA A 246 23.60 -2.08 2.91
CA ALA A 246 23.75 -3.51 3.22
C ALA A 246 23.56 -4.43 2.00
N ARG A 247 22.83 -3.98 0.97
CA ARG A 247 22.35 -4.84 -0.13
C ARG A 247 22.88 -4.44 -1.49
N THR A 248 23.57 -3.32 -1.61
CA THR A 248 24.09 -2.82 -2.89
C THR A 248 25.57 -2.46 -2.79
N THR A 249 26.18 -2.11 -3.91
CA THR A 249 27.55 -1.59 -3.97
C THR A 249 27.69 -0.13 -3.53
N LEU A 250 26.59 0.52 -3.13
CA LEU A 250 26.59 1.92 -2.71
C LEU A 250 27.31 2.13 -1.38
N THR A 251 28.07 3.21 -1.30
CA THR A 251 28.72 3.68 -0.08
C THR A 251 27.87 4.74 0.63
N GLU A 252 28.18 5.00 1.90
CA GLU A 252 27.47 6.02 2.68
C GLU A 252 27.60 7.43 2.09
N GLU A 253 28.71 7.73 1.40
CA GLU A 253 28.96 9.05 0.79
C GLU A 253 28.15 9.30 -0.48
N GLU A 254 27.64 8.24 -1.11
CA GLU A 254 26.83 8.32 -2.33
C GLU A 254 25.34 8.54 -2.03
N ILE A 255 24.93 8.42 -0.76
CA ILE A 255 23.54 8.50 -0.32
C ILE A 255 23.31 9.78 0.52
N GLY A 256 22.54 10.71 -0.03
CA GLY A 256 22.14 11.98 0.59
C GLY A 256 20.78 11.90 1.27
N GLU A 257 20.59 12.67 2.36
CA GLU A 257 19.30 12.86 3.02
C GLU A 257 18.77 14.29 2.79
N TYR A 258 17.57 14.39 2.21
CA TYR A 258 16.86 15.65 2.00
C TYR A 258 15.57 15.70 2.85
N SER A 259 15.74 16.14 4.10
CA SER A 259 14.70 16.24 5.12
C SER A 259 14.57 17.67 5.66
N GLY A 260 13.71 17.86 6.67
CA GLY A 260 13.62 19.15 7.36
C GLY A 260 14.89 19.49 8.15
N GLU A 261 15.67 18.47 8.51
CA GLU A 261 16.86 18.56 9.37
C GLU A 261 18.16 18.59 8.55
N ARG A 262 18.21 17.86 7.43
CA ARG A 262 19.38 17.75 6.54
C ARG A 262 19.01 18.05 5.10
N LYS A 263 19.92 18.67 4.35
CA LYS A 263 19.71 19.04 2.95
C LYS A 263 20.90 18.64 2.11
N GLU A 264 21.14 17.34 2.04
CA GLU A 264 22.25 16.76 1.29
C GLU A 264 21.73 16.13 0.01
N ILE A 265 22.27 16.58 -1.12
CA ILE A 265 21.96 16.05 -2.45
C ILE A 265 23.19 15.29 -2.93
N ARG A 266 22.99 14.01 -3.28
CA ARG A 266 24.00 13.04 -3.73
C ARG A 266 23.44 12.21 -4.89
N PRO A 267 24.25 11.37 -5.56
CA PRO A 267 23.78 10.53 -6.67
C PRO A 267 22.57 9.65 -6.35
N VAL A 268 22.49 9.16 -5.12
CA VAL A 268 21.25 8.62 -4.56
C VAL A 268 20.78 9.58 -3.47
N THR A 269 19.59 10.14 -3.61
CA THR A 269 19.04 11.07 -2.61
C THR A 269 17.72 10.56 -2.09
N ILE A 270 17.57 10.52 -0.76
CA ILE A 270 16.35 10.11 -0.07
C ILE A 270 15.70 11.36 0.51
N ALA A 271 14.47 11.67 0.07
CA ALA A 271 13.76 12.87 0.45
C ALA A 271 12.37 12.57 1.02
N THR A 272 11.95 13.37 2.01
CA THR A 272 10.60 13.21 2.60
C THR A 272 9.54 14.00 1.83
N TYR A 273 8.33 13.43 1.66
CA TYR A 273 7.22 14.12 0.99
C TYR A 273 6.89 15.48 1.61
N GLN A 274 6.94 15.58 2.94
CA GLN A 274 6.61 16.81 3.67
C GLN A 274 7.48 17.99 3.25
N VAL A 275 8.78 17.75 3.03
CA VAL A 275 9.71 18.80 2.61
C VAL A 275 9.35 19.33 1.23
N MET A 276 8.85 18.49 0.33
CA MET A 276 8.39 18.94 -1.00
C MET A 276 7.16 19.85 -0.91
N THR A 277 6.27 19.60 0.03
CA THR A 277 5.01 20.36 0.18
C THR A 277 5.13 21.66 0.96
N ARG A 278 6.28 21.93 1.61
CA ARG A 278 6.46 23.10 2.48
C ARG A 278 6.54 24.39 1.66
N LYS A 279 5.54 25.27 1.82
CA LYS A 279 5.51 26.60 1.22
C LYS A 279 6.35 27.59 2.03
N SER A 280 7.05 28.48 1.35
CA SER A 280 7.72 29.65 1.94
C SER A 280 7.43 30.86 1.05
N LYS A 281 6.84 31.93 1.61
CA LYS A 281 6.41 33.12 0.86
C LYS A 281 5.49 32.81 -0.35
N GLY A 282 4.62 31.80 -0.24
CA GLY A 282 3.65 31.44 -1.28
C GLY A 282 4.17 30.49 -2.36
N GLU A 283 5.49 30.32 -2.49
CA GLU A 283 6.12 29.40 -3.43
C GLU A 283 6.63 28.13 -2.72
N TYR A 284 6.65 27.03 -3.47
CA TYR A 284 7.16 25.76 -2.97
C TYR A 284 8.68 25.73 -3.11
N ARG A 285 9.36 25.76 -1.96
CA ARG A 285 10.79 26.09 -1.87
C ARG A 285 11.75 25.01 -2.37
N ASN A 286 11.25 23.81 -2.64
CA ASN A 286 12.07 22.63 -2.89
C ASN A 286 11.71 21.94 -4.22
N LEU A 287 11.06 22.65 -5.15
CA LEU A 287 10.97 22.22 -6.55
C LEU A 287 12.37 21.98 -7.14
N ASP A 288 13.33 22.82 -6.72
CA ASP A 288 14.75 22.72 -7.10
C ASP A 288 15.35 21.34 -6.86
N LEU A 289 14.85 20.51 -5.92
CA LEU A 289 15.38 19.15 -5.73
C LEU A 289 15.17 18.29 -6.98
N PHE A 290 14.03 18.44 -7.64
CA PHE A 290 13.69 17.68 -8.83
C PHE A 290 14.53 18.07 -10.05
N ASP A 291 14.98 19.33 -10.07
CA ASP A 291 15.85 19.91 -11.09
C ASP A 291 17.33 19.91 -10.68
N SER A 292 17.65 19.57 -9.43
CA SER A 292 19.02 19.65 -8.88
C SER A 292 19.98 18.64 -9.52
N ARG A 293 19.44 17.58 -10.10
CA ARG A 293 20.19 16.53 -10.76
C ARG A 293 19.38 15.91 -11.89
N ASP A 294 20.08 15.34 -12.85
CA ASP A 294 19.42 14.60 -13.92
C ASP A 294 19.09 13.19 -13.44
N TRP A 295 18.07 13.06 -12.59
CA TRP A 295 17.67 11.78 -12.01
C TRP A 295 17.42 10.73 -13.12
N GLY A 296 17.97 9.52 -13.06
CA GLY A 296 17.59 8.45 -13.99
C GLY A 296 16.32 7.70 -13.57
N LEU A 297 16.10 7.62 -12.25
CA LEU A 297 14.98 6.90 -11.63
C LEU A 297 14.40 7.71 -10.47
N ILE A 298 13.07 7.73 -10.37
CA ILE A 298 12.35 8.24 -9.20
C ILE A 298 11.56 7.10 -8.57
N ILE A 299 11.79 6.86 -7.28
CA ILE A 299 11.08 5.86 -6.49
C ILE A 299 10.15 6.58 -5.52
N TYR A 300 8.88 6.20 -5.53
CA TYR A 300 7.87 6.66 -4.57
C TYR A 300 7.54 5.52 -3.63
N ASP A 301 7.87 5.67 -2.35
CA ASP A 301 7.52 4.69 -1.32
C ASP A 301 6.19 5.07 -0.65
N GLU A 302 5.42 4.05 -0.28
CA GLU A 302 4.03 4.14 0.19
C GLU A 302 3.19 5.13 -0.61
N VAL A 303 3.10 4.86 -1.92
CA VAL A 303 2.42 5.69 -2.92
C VAL A 303 1.00 6.10 -2.53
N HIS A 304 0.28 5.26 -1.78
CA HIS A 304 -1.06 5.57 -1.29
C HIS A 304 -1.12 6.81 -0.37
N LEU A 305 0.00 7.19 0.25
CA LEU A 305 0.16 8.36 1.11
C LEU A 305 0.64 9.62 0.35
N LEU A 306 0.81 9.55 -0.97
CA LEU A 306 1.26 10.70 -1.76
C LEU A 306 0.31 11.89 -1.57
N PRO A 307 0.81 13.07 -1.15
CA PRO A 307 -0.02 14.26 -1.02
C PRO A 307 -0.41 14.84 -2.38
N ALA A 308 -1.66 15.32 -2.51
CA ALA A 308 -2.19 16.00 -3.71
C ALA A 308 -1.24 17.06 -4.35
N PRO A 309 -0.51 17.89 -3.58
CA PRO A 309 0.44 18.86 -4.17
C PRO A 309 1.63 18.20 -4.88
N VAL A 310 2.16 17.09 -4.36
CA VAL A 310 3.32 16.39 -4.95
C VAL A 310 2.98 15.87 -6.35
N PHE A 311 1.73 15.48 -6.61
CA PHE A 311 1.27 15.09 -7.95
C PHE A 311 1.42 16.19 -8.99
N ARG A 312 1.19 17.46 -8.61
CA ARG A 312 1.35 18.58 -9.54
C ARG A 312 2.81 18.90 -9.80
N MET A 313 3.64 18.79 -8.77
CA MET A 313 5.07 19.14 -8.84
C MET A 313 5.90 18.14 -9.65
N THR A 314 5.46 16.88 -9.67
CA THR A 314 6.16 15.79 -10.37
C THR A 314 5.64 15.61 -11.81
N ALA A 315 4.73 16.47 -12.27
CA ALA A 315 4.24 16.47 -13.64
C ALA A 315 5.34 16.86 -14.67
N ASP A 316 6.31 17.67 -14.26
CA ASP A 316 7.43 18.08 -15.11
C ASP A 316 8.49 16.97 -15.29
N LEU A 317 8.51 15.98 -14.38
CA LEU A 317 9.47 14.87 -14.37
C LEU A 317 8.98 13.65 -15.16
N GLN A 318 7.97 13.84 -16.00
CA GLN A 318 7.26 12.73 -16.63
C GLN A 318 8.08 11.98 -17.68
N SER A 319 9.15 12.59 -18.15
CA SER A 319 10.16 11.99 -19.03
C SER A 319 11.11 11.00 -18.32
N ARG A 320 11.06 10.91 -16.99
CA ARG A 320 11.95 10.06 -16.17
C ARG A 320 11.31 8.70 -15.90
N ARG A 321 12.07 7.65 -15.59
CA ARG A 321 11.48 6.38 -15.12
C ARG A 321 10.95 6.54 -13.70
N ARG A 322 9.77 5.98 -13.42
CA ARG A 322 9.08 6.14 -12.12
C ARG A 322 8.56 4.82 -11.58
N LEU A 323 9.09 4.43 -10.42
CA LEU A 323 8.64 3.26 -9.69
C LEU A 323 7.78 3.69 -8.49
N GLY A 324 6.56 3.19 -8.42
CA GLY A 324 5.73 3.29 -7.22
C GLY A 324 5.77 2.00 -6.42
N LEU A 325 6.06 2.07 -5.12
CA LEU A 325 6.01 0.94 -4.20
C LEU A 325 4.89 1.15 -3.18
N THR A 326 3.98 0.19 -3.06
CA THR A 326 2.88 0.28 -2.09
C THR A 326 2.38 -1.10 -1.66
N ALA A 327 1.81 -1.19 -0.46
CA ALA A 327 1.10 -2.40 -0.02
C ALA A 327 -0.36 -2.43 -0.45
N THR A 328 -0.95 -1.26 -0.73
CA THR A 328 -2.33 -1.11 -1.17
C THR A 328 -2.40 -0.02 -2.23
N LEU A 329 -3.22 -0.25 -3.25
CA LEU A 329 -3.57 0.80 -4.22
C LEU A 329 -4.80 1.60 -3.77
N VAL A 330 -5.58 1.05 -2.83
CA VAL A 330 -6.82 1.67 -2.39
C VAL A 330 -6.50 2.94 -1.61
N ARG A 331 -7.16 4.07 -1.93
CA ARG A 331 -6.98 5.33 -1.21
C ARG A 331 -8.28 5.75 -0.55
N GLU A 332 -8.20 6.22 0.69
CA GLU A 332 -9.36 6.69 1.46
C GLU A 332 -10.04 7.92 0.84
N ASP A 333 -9.31 8.70 0.04
CA ASP A 333 -9.85 9.85 -0.69
C ASP A 333 -10.42 9.49 -2.08
N GLY A 334 -10.38 8.21 -2.46
CA GLY A 334 -10.86 7.70 -3.75
C GLY A 334 -10.05 8.18 -4.97
N ARG A 335 -8.83 8.72 -4.78
CA ARG A 335 -8.02 9.31 -5.86
C ARG A 335 -6.91 8.40 -6.37
N GLU A 336 -7.22 7.12 -6.49
CA GLU A 336 -6.28 6.08 -6.94
C GLU A 336 -5.88 6.29 -8.40
N GLY A 337 -6.83 6.74 -9.24
CA GLY A 337 -6.57 7.09 -10.65
C GLY A 337 -5.50 8.17 -10.83
N ASP A 338 -5.32 9.07 -9.86
CA ASP A 338 -4.28 10.10 -9.93
C ASP A 338 -2.87 9.48 -9.77
N VAL A 339 -2.73 8.38 -9.03
CA VAL A 339 -1.46 7.63 -8.88
C VAL A 339 -1.02 7.02 -10.21
N PHE A 340 -1.91 6.28 -10.87
CA PHE A 340 -1.59 5.63 -12.14
C PHE A 340 -1.28 6.63 -13.24
N SER A 341 -1.97 7.77 -13.22
CA SER A 341 -1.73 8.84 -14.18
C SER A 341 -0.36 9.51 -13.98
N LEU A 342 0.17 9.52 -12.75
CA LEU A 342 1.47 10.12 -12.43
C LEU A 342 2.62 9.13 -12.61
N ILE A 343 2.54 7.98 -11.95
CA ILE A 343 3.63 7.02 -11.90
C ILE A 343 3.59 6.12 -13.13
N GLY A 344 2.42 5.58 -13.44
CA GLY A 344 2.20 4.64 -14.53
C GLY A 344 1.28 3.50 -14.10
N PRO A 345 0.97 2.56 -15.00
CA PRO A 345 0.08 1.44 -14.73
C PRO A 345 0.59 0.54 -13.60
N LYS A 346 -0.29 -0.31 -13.05
CA LYS A 346 0.13 -1.42 -12.20
C LYS A 346 1.01 -2.36 -13.03
N ARG A 347 2.25 -2.59 -12.59
CA ARG A 347 3.23 -3.47 -13.27
C ARG A 347 3.33 -4.83 -12.64
N TYR A 348 3.09 -4.90 -11.34
CA TYR A 348 3.15 -6.14 -10.59
C TYR A 348 2.24 -6.05 -9.38
N ASP A 349 1.60 -7.16 -9.05
CA ASP A 349 0.70 -7.30 -7.92
C ASP A 349 0.83 -8.73 -7.39
N ALA A 350 1.26 -8.88 -6.15
CA ALA A 350 1.27 -10.17 -5.47
C ALA A 350 0.37 -10.10 -4.23
N PRO A 351 -0.76 -10.85 -4.24
CA PRO A 351 -1.63 -10.98 -3.09
C PRO A 351 -0.88 -11.54 -1.87
N TRP A 352 -1.28 -11.10 -0.68
CA TRP A 352 -0.71 -11.58 0.59
C TRP A 352 -0.68 -13.10 0.70
N LYS A 353 -1.82 -13.76 0.44
CA LYS A 353 -1.96 -15.22 0.52
C LYS A 353 -0.99 -15.99 -0.38
N ASP A 354 -0.63 -15.44 -1.53
CA ASP A 354 0.28 -16.11 -2.47
C ASP A 354 1.71 -16.07 -1.94
N ILE A 355 2.12 -14.94 -1.33
CA ILE A 355 3.43 -14.80 -0.70
C ILE A 355 3.49 -15.62 0.60
N GLU A 356 2.38 -15.70 1.33
CA GLU A 356 2.23 -16.55 2.52
C GLU A 356 2.32 -18.04 2.18
N ALA A 357 1.61 -18.50 1.14
CA ALA A 357 1.65 -19.89 0.67
C ALA A 357 3.05 -20.32 0.20
N GLN A 358 3.85 -19.37 -0.29
CA GLN A 358 5.26 -19.59 -0.65
C GLN A 358 6.21 -19.59 0.57
N GLY A 359 5.70 -19.38 1.78
CA GLY A 359 6.47 -19.37 3.03
C GLY A 359 7.29 -18.10 3.27
N TRP A 360 7.07 -17.06 2.48
CA TRP A 360 7.84 -15.81 2.55
C TRP A 360 7.29 -14.81 3.57
N ILE A 361 6.03 -14.99 3.94
CA ILE A 361 5.28 -14.24 4.95
C ILE A 361 4.56 -15.27 5.82
N ALA A 362 4.47 -15.02 7.13
CA ALA A 362 3.81 -15.96 8.03
C ALA A 362 2.30 -15.73 8.14
N PRO A 363 1.52 -16.80 8.39
CA PRO A 363 0.14 -16.67 8.85
C PRO A 363 0.09 -15.87 10.15
N ALA A 364 -0.70 -14.81 10.13
CA ALA A 364 -1.07 -14.05 11.32
C ALA A 364 -2.51 -14.39 11.72
N GLU A 365 -2.70 -14.86 12.94
CA GLU A 365 -4.04 -15.11 13.49
C GLU A 365 -4.56 -13.82 14.15
N CYS A 366 -5.65 -13.26 13.62
CA CYS A 366 -6.34 -12.12 14.23
C CYS A 366 -7.44 -12.61 15.19
N ILE A 367 -7.39 -12.15 16.44
CA ILE A 367 -8.27 -12.58 17.53
C ILE A 367 -8.90 -11.35 18.18
N GLU A 368 -10.21 -11.18 18.01
CA GLU A 368 -10.98 -10.20 18.80
C GLU A 368 -11.42 -10.84 20.11
N VAL A 369 -11.01 -10.24 21.23
CA VAL A 369 -11.43 -10.64 22.56
C VAL A 369 -12.49 -9.67 23.06
N ARG A 370 -13.73 -10.13 23.19
CA ARG A 370 -14.85 -9.31 23.64
C ARG A 370 -14.93 -9.30 25.15
N VAL A 371 -14.76 -8.13 25.74
CA VAL A 371 -14.80 -7.90 27.18
C VAL A 371 -16.17 -7.37 27.57
N THR A 372 -16.79 -7.99 28.57
CA THR A 372 -17.99 -7.45 29.21
C THR A 372 -17.55 -6.42 30.25
N LEU A 373 -17.98 -5.17 30.10
CA LEU A 373 -17.75 -4.12 31.09
C LEU A 373 -18.41 -4.46 32.43
N THR A 374 -17.84 -4.00 33.54
CA THR A 374 -18.53 -4.08 34.83
C THR A 374 -19.80 -3.22 34.82
N ASP A 375 -20.73 -3.49 35.74
CA ASP A 375 -21.93 -2.66 35.90
C ASP A 375 -21.58 -1.18 36.13
N GLU A 376 -20.52 -0.90 36.90
CA GLU A 376 -20.05 0.47 37.14
C GLU A 376 -19.54 1.14 35.86
N GLU A 377 -18.67 0.46 35.11
CA GLU A 377 -18.14 0.95 33.83
C GLU A 377 -19.27 1.15 32.80
N ARG A 378 -20.24 0.23 32.75
CA ARG A 378 -21.40 0.30 31.86
C ARG A 378 -22.29 1.48 32.20
N LEU A 379 -22.49 1.78 33.49
CA LEU A 379 -23.30 2.90 33.95
C LEU A 379 -22.60 4.24 33.66
N GLN A 380 -21.27 4.33 33.89
CA GLN A 380 -20.46 5.49 33.49
C GLN A 380 -20.53 5.73 31.98
N TYR A 381 -20.41 4.67 31.17
CA TYR A 381 -20.53 4.76 29.71
C TYR A 381 -21.93 5.21 29.26
N ALA A 382 -22.99 4.73 29.92
CA ALA A 382 -24.37 5.05 29.54
C ALA A 382 -24.68 6.55 29.69
N VAL A 383 -24.18 7.18 30.76
CA VAL A 383 -24.40 8.59 31.07
C VAL A 383 -23.37 9.55 30.46
N ALA A 384 -22.30 9.02 29.87
CA ALA A 384 -21.25 9.83 29.26
C ALA A 384 -21.71 10.57 28.00
N GLU A 385 -21.08 11.71 27.73
CA GLU A 385 -21.30 12.47 26.51
C GLU A 385 -20.81 11.68 25.27
N PRO A 386 -21.44 11.83 24.09
CA PRO A 386 -21.09 11.07 22.88
C PRO A 386 -19.60 11.11 22.51
N GLU A 387 -18.94 12.24 22.76
CA GLU A 387 -17.52 12.47 22.45
C GLU A 387 -16.58 11.70 23.39
N GLU A 388 -17.02 11.42 24.62
CA GLU A 388 -16.24 10.73 25.66
C GLU A 388 -16.50 9.23 25.69
N LYS A 389 -17.66 8.79 25.18
CA LYS A 389 -18.07 7.37 25.17
C LYS A 389 -16.98 6.47 24.61
N TYR A 390 -16.37 6.82 23.48
CA TYR A 390 -15.32 6.00 22.90
C TYR A 390 -14.07 5.92 23.79
N LYS A 391 -13.63 7.03 24.38
CA LYS A 391 -12.50 7.03 25.32
C LYS A 391 -12.81 6.12 26.52
N LEU A 392 -13.98 6.25 27.13
CA LEU A 392 -14.36 5.46 28.31
C LEU A 392 -14.38 3.96 28.03
N CYS A 393 -15.08 3.52 26.98
CA CYS A 393 -15.17 2.09 26.67
C CYS A 393 -13.83 1.51 26.20
N SER A 394 -13.02 2.27 25.45
CA SER A 394 -11.71 1.79 24.97
C SER A 394 -10.64 1.75 26.07
N THR A 395 -10.82 2.53 27.14
CA THR A 395 -9.92 2.61 28.31
C THR A 395 -10.42 1.90 29.56
N ALA A 396 -11.50 1.12 29.45
CA ALA A 396 -12.08 0.37 30.56
C ALA A 396 -11.04 -0.49 31.29
N HIS A 397 -11.07 -0.45 32.63
CA HIS A 397 -10.13 -1.13 33.49
C HIS A 397 -10.25 -2.65 33.36
N THR A 398 -11.46 -3.16 33.11
CA THR A 398 -11.71 -4.59 32.83
C THR A 398 -10.83 -5.18 31.74
N LYS A 399 -10.39 -4.38 30.76
CA LYS A 399 -9.48 -4.83 29.71
C LYS A 399 -8.09 -5.22 30.22
N VAL A 400 -7.62 -4.65 31.33
CA VAL A 400 -6.28 -4.92 31.88
C VAL A 400 -6.11 -6.39 32.22
N ASN A 401 -7.13 -7.01 32.85
CA ASN A 401 -7.09 -8.43 33.21
C ASN A 401 -7.04 -9.33 31.97
N VAL A 402 -7.73 -8.95 30.90
CA VAL A 402 -7.70 -9.67 29.63
C VAL A 402 -6.32 -9.59 28.99
N VAL A 403 -5.68 -8.41 29.00
CA VAL A 403 -4.30 -8.25 28.53
C VAL A 403 -3.35 -9.15 29.33
N LYS A 404 -3.46 -9.18 30.67
CA LYS A 404 -2.67 -10.08 31.53
C LYS A 404 -2.87 -11.56 31.15
N ALA A 405 -4.11 -11.98 30.90
CA ALA A 405 -4.42 -13.35 30.49
C ALA A 405 -3.79 -13.71 29.13
N ILE A 406 -3.83 -12.78 28.16
CA ILE A 406 -3.17 -12.97 26.86
C ILE A 406 -1.66 -13.11 27.02
N LEU A 407 -1.01 -12.25 27.83
CA LEU A 407 0.42 -12.34 28.11
C LEU A 407 0.79 -13.66 28.80
N ASN A 408 -0.04 -14.12 29.74
CA ASN A 408 0.16 -15.42 30.41
C ASN A 408 0.02 -16.60 29.45
N LYS A 409 -0.90 -16.54 28.48
CA LYS A 409 -1.05 -17.55 27.44
C LYS A 409 0.19 -17.66 26.54
N HIS A 410 0.89 -16.54 26.34
CA HIS A 410 2.06 -16.43 25.47
C HIS A 410 3.35 -16.15 26.25
N GLN A 411 3.52 -16.79 27.41
CA GLN A 411 4.71 -16.60 28.24
C GLN A 411 6.01 -16.85 27.46
N GLY A 412 6.94 -15.89 27.53
CA GLY A 412 8.22 -15.95 26.83
C GLY A 412 8.15 -15.60 25.34
N ALA A 413 6.99 -15.18 24.82
CA ALA A 413 6.88 -14.61 23.49
C ALA A 413 7.08 -13.08 23.55
N PRO A 414 7.93 -12.49 22.69
CA PRO A 414 8.05 -11.04 22.56
C PRO A 414 6.69 -10.43 22.23
N THR A 415 6.19 -9.59 23.14
CA THR A 415 4.82 -9.06 23.13
C THR A 415 4.80 -7.54 23.11
N LEU A 416 4.07 -6.97 22.15
CA LEU A 416 3.82 -5.52 22.08
C LEU A 416 2.38 -5.18 22.47
N VAL A 417 2.21 -4.36 23.50
CA VAL A 417 0.90 -3.86 23.93
C VAL A 417 0.72 -2.44 23.39
N ILE A 418 -0.38 -2.21 22.69
CA ILE A 418 -0.62 -1.03 21.87
C ILE A 418 -1.88 -0.31 22.33
N GLY A 419 -1.79 1.01 22.46
CA GLY A 419 -2.95 1.85 22.75
C GLY A 419 -2.84 3.28 22.25
N ALA A 420 -3.97 3.96 22.24
CA ALA A 420 -4.11 5.34 21.79
C ALA A 420 -3.97 6.37 22.94
N TYR A 421 -4.39 6.00 24.14
CA TYR A 421 -4.52 6.91 25.28
C TYR A 421 -3.36 6.74 26.25
N ILE A 422 -2.67 7.85 26.57
CA ILE A 422 -1.47 7.84 27.43
C ILE A 422 -1.79 7.31 28.82
N ASP A 423 -2.85 7.80 29.46
CA ASP A 423 -3.22 7.40 30.83
C ASP A 423 -3.43 5.88 30.94
N GLN A 424 -4.06 5.27 29.94
CA GLN A 424 -4.27 3.83 29.83
C GLN A 424 -2.93 3.07 29.68
N LEU A 425 -2.00 3.61 28.89
CA LEU A 425 -0.69 2.98 28.68
C LEU A 425 0.18 3.03 29.93
N GLU A 426 0.11 4.13 30.69
CA GLU A 426 0.79 4.25 31.99
C GLU A 426 0.20 3.31 33.05
N GLU A 427 -1.12 3.10 33.03
CA GLU A 427 -1.77 2.06 33.84
C GLU A 427 -1.31 0.66 33.43
N LEU A 428 -1.39 0.30 32.14
CA LEU A 428 -0.91 -0.99 31.63
C LEU A 428 0.58 -1.21 31.95
N GLY A 429 1.43 -0.19 31.80
CA GLY A 429 2.85 -0.27 32.13
C GLY A 429 3.09 -0.62 33.60
N ARG A 430 2.33 -0.01 34.52
CA ARG A 430 2.40 -0.32 35.97
C ARG A 430 1.87 -1.71 36.28
N GLU A 431 0.71 -2.07 35.73
CA GLU A 431 0.03 -3.34 36.00
C GLU A 431 0.75 -4.56 35.39
N LEU A 432 1.52 -4.35 34.32
CA LEU A 432 2.31 -5.38 33.63
C LEU A 432 3.80 -5.34 34.00
N ASP A 433 4.21 -4.41 34.86
CA ASP A 433 5.62 -4.14 35.23
C ASP A 433 6.55 -4.05 34.01
N CYS A 434 6.18 -3.21 33.04
CA CYS A 434 6.93 -3.08 31.79
C CYS A 434 7.09 -1.63 31.30
N PRO A 435 8.13 -1.32 30.50
CA PRO A 435 8.37 0.03 30.02
C PRO A 435 7.31 0.52 29.04
N VAL A 436 7.02 1.82 29.12
CA VAL A 436 6.05 2.51 28.25
C VAL A 436 6.78 3.48 27.32
N ILE A 437 6.55 3.37 26.01
CA ILE A 437 7.04 4.32 25.02
C ILE A 437 5.89 5.21 24.55
N GLN A 438 6.05 6.51 24.77
CA GLN A 438 5.08 7.53 24.41
C GLN A 438 5.71 8.69 23.64
N GLY A 439 4.89 9.71 23.34
CA GLY A 439 5.32 10.85 22.54
C GLY A 439 6.41 11.69 23.18
N SER A 440 6.39 11.79 24.50
CA SER A 440 7.40 12.49 25.30
C SER A 440 8.69 11.69 25.49
N THR A 441 8.72 10.38 25.20
CA THR A 441 9.92 9.54 25.32
C THR A 441 10.97 10.01 24.31
N LYS A 442 12.18 10.30 24.80
CA LYS A 442 13.28 10.82 23.96
C LYS A 442 13.75 9.76 22.96
N ASN A 443 14.16 10.16 21.77
CA ASN A 443 14.61 9.24 20.71
C ASN A 443 15.71 8.27 21.18
N LYS A 444 16.71 8.75 21.94
CA LYS A 444 17.79 7.92 22.46
C LYS A 444 17.29 6.83 23.43
N GLU A 445 16.37 7.19 24.31
CA GLU A 445 15.77 6.24 25.26
C GLU A 445 14.89 5.22 24.54
N ARG A 446 14.14 5.68 23.54
CA ARG A 446 13.32 4.85 22.68
C ARG A 446 14.16 3.80 21.94
N GLU A 447 15.30 4.19 21.35
CA GLU A 447 16.24 3.27 20.69
C GLU A 447 16.76 2.20 21.65
N ILE A 448 17.17 2.60 22.86
CA ILE A 448 17.64 1.65 23.89
C ILE A 448 16.54 0.63 24.24
N LEU A 449 15.31 1.07 24.47
CA LEU A 449 14.20 0.16 24.82
C LEU A 449 13.89 -0.81 23.68
N PHE A 450 13.93 -0.35 22.43
CA PHE A 450 13.76 -1.24 21.28
C PHE A 450 14.91 -2.23 21.12
N ASP A 451 16.16 -1.82 21.33
CA ASP A 451 17.30 -2.74 21.25
C ASP A 451 17.26 -3.81 22.34
N ARG A 452 16.84 -3.44 23.55
CA ARG A 452 16.62 -4.41 24.66
C ARG A 452 15.46 -5.37 24.37
N PHE A 453 14.44 -4.91 23.67
CA PHE A 453 13.36 -5.79 23.21
C PHE A 453 13.85 -6.73 22.09
N ARG A 454 14.61 -6.23 21.10
CA ARG A 454 15.20 -7.05 20.02
C ARG A 454 16.17 -8.11 20.54
N SER A 455 16.94 -7.79 21.58
CA SER A 455 17.88 -8.74 22.20
C SER A 455 17.17 -9.78 23.10
N GLY A 456 15.88 -9.61 23.37
CA GLY A 456 15.09 -10.46 24.26
C GLY A 456 15.27 -10.16 25.76
N GLU A 457 16.02 -9.12 26.13
CA GLU A 457 16.14 -8.66 27.52
C GLU A 457 14.79 -8.15 28.06
N LEU A 458 14.02 -7.49 27.19
CA LEU A 458 12.63 -7.11 27.46
C LEU A 458 11.70 -8.00 26.64
N GLN A 459 10.80 -8.71 27.32
CA GLN A 459 9.79 -9.55 26.67
C GLN A 459 8.52 -8.77 26.31
N THR A 460 8.19 -7.73 27.07
CA THR A 460 6.95 -6.96 26.90
C THR A 460 7.26 -5.47 26.84
N LEU A 461 6.61 -4.76 25.92
CA LEU A 461 6.72 -3.32 25.79
C LEU A 461 5.36 -2.70 25.46
N VAL A 462 5.02 -1.62 26.17
CA VAL A 462 3.78 -0.86 25.94
C VAL A 462 4.10 0.36 25.06
N VAL A 463 3.36 0.54 23.97
CA VAL A 463 3.67 1.59 22.97
C VAL A 463 2.42 2.39 22.59
N SER A 464 2.59 3.72 22.52
CA SER A 464 1.53 4.64 22.09
C SER A 464 1.47 4.82 20.58
N LYS A 465 0.44 5.53 20.11
CA LYS A 465 0.27 6.00 18.72
C LYS A 465 1.51 6.70 18.13
N VAL A 466 2.46 7.20 18.94
CA VAL A 466 3.68 7.84 18.39
C VAL A 466 4.61 6.82 17.70
N ALA A 467 4.39 5.52 17.89
CA ALA A 467 4.99 4.48 17.07
C ALA A 467 4.41 4.38 15.64
N ASN A 468 3.36 5.15 15.29
CA ASN A 468 2.54 4.87 14.11
C ASN A 468 3.16 5.16 12.74
N PHE A 469 4.17 6.01 12.59
CA PHE A 469 4.59 6.41 11.25
C PHE A 469 6.07 6.21 10.98
N SER A 470 6.91 6.29 11.99
CA SER A 470 8.31 6.66 11.77
C SER A 470 9.26 5.77 12.55
N ILE A 471 8.95 4.51 12.83
CA ILE A 471 9.82 3.70 13.70
C ILE A 471 9.82 2.25 13.23
N ASP A 472 11.03 1.70 13.11
CA ASP A 472 11.34 0.26 12.95
C ASP A 472 10.91 -0.47 14.24
N LEU A 473 9.60 -0.69 14.38
CA LEU A 473 9.02 -1.45 15.49
C LEU A 473 9.70 -2.82 15.52
N PRO A 474 10.21 -3.27 16.69
CA PRO A 474 10.90 -4.54 16.76
C PRO A 474 9.93 -5.68 16.46
N GLU A 475 10.47 -6.76 15.90
CA GLU A 475 9.71 -7.95 15.54
C GLU A 475 9.07 -8.54 16.80
N ALA A 476 7.74 -8.70 16.79
CA ALA A 476 6.99 -9.29 17.89
C ALA A 476 6.21 -10.51 17.40
N SER A 477 6.12 -11.52 18.24
CA SER A 477 5.29 -12.70 17.96
C SER A 477 3.84 -12.47 18.36
N VAL A 478 3.62 -11.62 19.36
CA VAL A 478 2.29 -11.26 19.86
C VAL A 478 2.13 -9.75 19.88
N ALA A 479 1.02 -9.27 19.32
CA ALA A 479 0.63 -7.87 19.42
C ALA A 479 -0.76 -7.78 20.04
N VAL A 480 -0.93 -6.94 21.07
CA VAL A 480 -2.20 -6.74 21.78
C VAL A 480 -2.62 -5.29 21.66
N GLN A 481 -3.65 -5.02 20.86
CA GLN A 481 -4.27 -3.70 20.74
C GLN A 481 -5.39 -3.56 21.77
N VAL A 482 -5.23 -2.63 22.72
CA VAL A 482 -6.20 -2.37 23.80
C VAL A 482 -7.12 -1.19 23.45
N SER A 483 -6.58 -0.20 22.74
CA SER A 483 -7.34 0.93 22.19
C SER A 483 -6.76 1.40 20.85
N GLY A 484 -7.61 1.88 19.95
CA GLY A 484 -7.23 2.43 18.64
C GLY A 484 -7.74 3.86 18.44
N THR A 485 -7.21 4.58 17.46
CA THR A 485 -7.83 5.83 16.99
C THR A 485 -8.47 5.60 15.63
N PHE A 486 -9.75 5.93 15.49
CA PHE A 486 -10.51 5.84 14.24
C PHE A 486 -9.98 6.86 13.22
N GLY A 487 -9.01 6.44 12.42
CA GLY A 487 -8.35 7.26 11.42
C GLY A 487 -8.21 6.54 10.08
N SER A 488 -7.56 5.37 10.05
CA SER A 488 -7.33 4.62 8.81
C SER A 488 -7.25 3.11 9.04
N ARG A 489 -8.15 2.35 8.39
CA ARG A 489 -8.21 0.87 8.46
C ARG A 489 -6.99 0.24 7.79
N GLN A 490 -6.49 0.89 6.74
CA GLN A 490 -5.32 0.45 5.98
C GLN A 490 -4.03 0.58 6.78
N GLU A 491 -3.89 1.67 7.55
CA GLU A 491 -2.75 1.88 8.45
C GLU A 491 -2.68 0.77 9.50
N GLU A 492 -3.81 0.35 10.08
CA GLU A 492 -3.86 -0.74 11.06
C GLU A 492 -3.42 -2.10 10.48
N ALA A 493 -3.89 -2.51 9.28
CA ALA A 493 -3.47 -3.77 8.68
C ALA A 493 -2.00 -3.76 8.20
N GLN A 494 -1.54 -2.65 7.64
CA GLN A 494 -0.12 -2.50 7.30
C GLN A 494 0.77 -2.56 8.54
N ARG A 495 0.33 -1.95 9.65
CA ARG A 495 1.01 -2.01 10.94
C ARG A 495 1.10 -3.44 11.46
N LEU A 496 0.00 -4.18 11.39
CA LEU A 496 -0.09 -5.61 11.69
C LEU A 496 0.96 -6.42 10.92
N GLY A 497 1.03 -6.26 9.59
CA GLY A 497 2.01 -6.97 8.76
C GLY A 497 3.46 -6.54 8.94
N ARG A 498 3.73 -5.38 9.56
CA ARG A 498 5.09 -4.93 9.93
C ARG A 498 5.53 -5.44 11.30
N LEU A 499 4.59 -5.46 12.25
CA LEU A 499 4.83 -5.89 13.64
C LEU A 499 5.05 -7.39 13.74
N LEU A 500 4.25 -8.15 13.00
CA LEU A 500 4.20 -9.59 13.08
C LEU A 500 5.16 -10.19 12.07
N ARG A 501 6.16 -10.91 12.58
CA ARG A 501 7.04 -11.74 11.77
C ARG A 501 7.16 -13.14 12.38
N PRO A 502 7.29 -14.18 11.53
CA PRO A 502 7.56 -15.51 12.03
C PRO A 502 8.84 -15.50 12.83
N LYS A 503 8.86 -16.25 13.92
CA LYS A 503 10.12 -16.62 14.55
C LYS A 503 10.86 -17.61 13.63
N HIS A 504 12.18 -17.66 13.74
CA HIS A 504 13.04 -18.64 13.05
C HIS A 504 12.66 -20.11 13.33
N ASP A 505 11.84 -20.37 14.35
CA ASP A 505 11.33 -21.68 14.76
C ASP A 505 9.99 -22.07 14.10
N GLY A 506 9.42 -21.22 13.23
CA GLY A 506 8.17 -21.51 12.49
C GLY A 506 6.88 -21.22 13.27
N GLY A 507 6.95 -20.53 14.42
CA GLY A 507 5.77 -20.14 15.19
C GLY A 507 4.84 -19.14 14.45
N GLN A 508 3.53 -19.33 14.61
CA GLN A 508 2.50 -18.39 14.12
C GLN A 508 2.52 -17.07 14.89
N ALA A 509 2.23 -15.97 14.20
CA ALA A 509 2.13 -14.66 14.82
C ALA A 509 0.68 -14.39 15.25
N HIS A 510 0.47 -13.80 16.43
CA HIS A 510 -0.86 -13.56 16.99
C HIS A 510 -1.15 -12.07 17.18
N PHE A 511 -2.30 -11.63 16.70
CA PHE A 511 -2.81 -10.30 16.93
C PHE A 511 -4.09 -10.35 17.76
N TYR A 512 -4.06 -9.73 18.94
CA TYR A 512 -5.22 -9.59 19.80
C TYR A 512 -5.78 -8.17 19.72
N SER A 513 -7.09 -8.05 19.55
CA SER A 513 -7.83 -6.80 19.71
C SER A 513 -8.77 -6.95 20.89
N VAL A 514 -8.54 -6.21 21.98
CA VAL A 514 -9.38 -6.27 23.19
C VAL A 514 -10.49 -5.22 23.08
N VAL A 515 -11.74 -5.68 22.96
CA VAL A 515 -12.88 -4.85 22.56
C VAL A 515 -13.98 -4.89 23.61
N SER A 516 -14.49 -3.73 24.02
CA SER A 516 -15.59 -3.64 24.97
C SER A 516 -16.94 -3.90 24.31
N ARG A 517 -17.65 -4.95 24.75
CA ARG A 517 -18.97 -5.36 24.25
C ARG A 517 -20.03 -4.28 24.49
N ASP A 518 -21.03 -4.23 23.62
CA ASP A 518 -22.18 -3.29 23.72
C ASP A 518 -21.78 -1.80 23.76
N THR A 519 -20.62 -1.46 23.20
CA THR A 519 -20.11 -0.07 23.15
C THR A 519 -19.70 0.33 21.73
N LEU A 520 -19.42 1.63 21.54
CA LEU A 520 -18.87 2.15 20.29
C LEU A 520 -17.60 1.41 19.87
N ASP A 521 -16.82 0.87 20.81
CA ASP A 521 -15.62 0.07 20.53
C ASP A 521 -15.94 -1.18 19.69
N ALA A 522 -17.09 -1.82 19.91
CA ALA A 522 -17.53 -3.00 19.16
C ALA A 522 -17.97 -2.66 17.72
N ASP A 523 -18.69 -1.55 17.53
CA ASP A 523 -19.10 -1.08 16.18
C ASP A 523 -17.87 -0.83 15.31
N TYR A 524 -16.89 -0.21 15.94
CA TYR A 524 -15.57 0.12 15.45
C TYR A 524 -14.72 -1.10 15.12
N ALA A 525 -14.70 -2.10 16.00
CA ALA A 525 -14.05 -3.36 15.74
C ALA A 525 -14.71 -4.14 14.59
N ALA A 526 -16.04 -4.07 14.42
CA ALA A 526 -16.74 -4.69 13.29
C ALA A 526 -16.36 -4.09 11.92
N HIS A 527 -15.94 -2.82 11.87
CA HIS A 527 -15.37 -2.23 10.66
C HIS A 527 -13.96 -2.76 10.37
N ARG A 528 -13.13 -2.94 11.42
CA ARG A 528 -11.79 -3.55 11.30
C ARG A 528 -11.88 -5.00 10.86
N GLN A 529 -12.78 -5.78 11.45
CA GLN A 529 -13.06 -7.17 11.09
C GLN A 529 -13.33 -7.31 9.59
N ARG A 530 -14.26 -6.49 9.06
CA ARG A 530 -14.59 -6.51 7.63
C ARG A 530 -13.37 -6.25 6.76
N PHE A 531 -12.56 -5.26 7.12
CA PHE A 531 -11.36 -4.92 6.36
C PHE A 531 -10.30 -6.04 6.41
N LEU A 532 -10.01 -6.61 7.59
CA LEU A 532 -9.05 -7.71 7.73
C LEU A 532 -9.52 -8.97 6.98
N ALA A 533 -10.82 -9.29 7.05
CA ALA A 533 -11.41 -10.39 6.29
C ALA A 533 -11.35 -10.14 4.77
N GLU A 534 -11.57 -8.91 4.31
CA GLU A 534 -11.42 -8.52 2.90
C GLU A 534 -9.98 -8.67 2.39
N GLN A 535 -8.98 -8.51 3.26
CA GLN A 535 -7.57 -8.76 2.95
C GLN A 535 -7.17 -10.23 3.08
N GLY A 536 -8.06 -11.08 3.58
CA GLY A 536 -7.84 -12.52 3.71
C GLY A 536 -7.16 -12.98 4.99
N TYR A 537 -7.12 -12.14 6.05
CA TYR A 537 -6.62 -12.56 7.36
C TYR A 537 -7.58 -13.54 8.03
N ALA A 538 -7.05 -14.61 8.64
CA ALA A 538 -7.82 -15.46 9.53
C ALA A 538 -8.27 -14.65 10.75
N TYR A 539 -9.58 -14.57 10.97
CA TYR A 539 -10.17 -13.75 12.01
C TYR A 539 -11.13 -14.55 12.87
N ARG A 540 -10.92 -14.56 14.19
CA ARG A 540 -11.84 -15.16 15.14
C ARG A 540 -12.24 -14.20 16.26
N ILE A 541 -13.44 -14.41 16.79
CA ILE A 541 -13.95 -13.70 17.95
C ILE A 541 -14.01 -14.69 19.11
N THR A 542 -13.52 -14.30 20.28
CA THR A 542 -13.55 -15.10 21.51
C THR A 542 -14.10 -14.26 22.66
N ASP A 543 -14.72 -14.92 23.64
CA ASP A 543 -15.11 -14.23 24.87
C ASP A 543 -13.88 -14.02 25.76
N ALA A 544 -13.89 -12.94 26.54
CA ALA A 544 -12.87 -12.72 27.57
C ALA A 544 -12.94 -13.80 28.65
N ASP A 545 -14.14 -14.30 28.95
CA ASP A 545 -14.38 -15.35 29.94
C ASP A 545 -13.70 -16.68 29.54
N ASP A 546 -13.60 -16.97 28.24
CA ASP A 546 -12.89 -18.14 27.73
C ASP A 546 -11.37 -18.08 27.99
N LEU A 547 -10.82 -16.86 28.10
CA LEU A 547 -9.39 -16.60 28.37
C LEU A 547 -9.09 -16.47 29.86
N LEU A 548 -10.01 -15.88 30.61
CA LEU A 548 -9.88 -15.67 32.06
C LEU A 548 -10.22 -16.93 32.86
N GLY A 549 -10.92 -17.89 32.24
CA GLY A 549 -11.57 -18.99 32.93
C GLY A 549 -12.96 -18.57 33.43
N PRO A 550 -13.84 -19.54 33.77
CA PRO A 550 -15.18 -19.21 34.24
C PRO A 550 -15.09 -18.28 35.46
N THR A 551 -15.91 -17.22 35.44
CA THR A 551 -16.14 -16.37 36.60
C THR A 551 -16.55 -17.26 37.77
N ILE A 552 -15.68 -17.35 38.78
CA ILE A 552 -16.04 -18.01 40.04
C ILE A 552 -17.08 -17.11 40.70
N GLY A 553 -18.37 -17.38 40.44
CA GLY A 553 -19.44 -16.53 40.95
C GLY A 553 -20.80 -16.76 40.31
N ASP A 554 -21.26 -18.01 40.24
CA ASP A 554 -22.70 -18.31 40.32
C ASP A 554 -22.94 -19.76 40.78
N THR A 555 -22.32 -20.14 41.91
CA THR A 555 -22.88 -21.22 42.74
C THR A 555 -24.04 -20.63 43.52
N THR A 556 -25.18 -20.47 42.87
CA THR A 556 -26.44 -20.33 43.59
C THR A 556 -26.71 -21.64 44.32
N SER A 557 -26.80 -21.51 45.64
CA SER A 557 -27.18 -22.52 46.61
C SER A 557 -28.39 -23.34 46.14
N ALA A 558 -28.19 -24.64 45.95
CA ALA A 558 -29.26 -25.61 46.03
C ALA A 558 -29.41 -26.03 47.49
N ASP A 559 -30.37 -25.42 48.18
CA ASP A 559 -31.15 -26.06 49.24
C ASP A 559 -32.49 -26.51 48.65
#